data_AF-A0A916TTQ6-F1
#
_entry.id   AF-A0A916TTQ6-F1
#
_cell.length_a   1.000
_cell.length_b   1.000
_cell.length_c   1.000
_cell.angle_alpha   90.00
_cell.angle_beta   90.00
_cell.angle_gamma   90.00
#
_symmetry.space_group_name_H-M   'P 1'
#
loop_
_entity.id
_entity.type
_entity.pdbx_description
1 polymer ?
#
loop_
_entity_poly.entity_id
_entity_poly.type
_entity_poly.pdbx_seq_one_letter_code
_entity_poly.pdbx_strand_id
1 'polypeptide(L)'
;MRANKETTIAIPADPNDPEDFDVTEAALERGLMGRRVRKLRNRLGMTQKEFANVFGIPANSIRQYEIGRYMPPPAVRAYLKVIEAEPEMVRRVMAG
;
A
#
# COMPACT_ATOMS: atom_id res chain seq x y z
N MET A 1 -14.98 6.70 23.45
CA MET A 1 -14.39 7.48 22.34
C MET A 1 -13.22 6.67 21.80
N ARG A 2 -13.19 6.30 20.50
CA ARG A 2 -12.00 5.62 19.94
C ARG A 2 -10.91 6.67 19.73
N ALA A 3 -9.68 6.38 20.13
CA ALA A 3 -8.54 7.26 19.90
C ALA A 3 -8.36 7.53 18.39
N ASN A 4 -8.02 8.76 18.03
CA ASN A 4 -7.74 9.13 16.64
C ASN A 4 -6.36 8.58 16.24
N LYS A 5 -6.33 7.64 15.29
CA LYS A 5 -5.10 6.99 14.82
C LYS A 5 -4.12 7.95 14.13
N GLU A 6 -4.60 9.07 13.61
CA GLU A 6 -3.74 10.08 12.99
C GLU A 6 -2.94 10.87 14.02
N THR A 7 -3.32 10.83 15.31
CA THR A 7 -2.59 11.51 16.40
C THR A 7 -1.98 10.53 17.41
N THR A 8 -2.28 9.24 17.31
CA THR A 8 -1.76 8.23 18.23
C THR A 8 -0.39 7.78 17.74
N ILE A 9 0.65 7.97 18.57
CA ILE A 9 2.04 7.61 18.23
C ILE A 9 2.23 6.10 18.40
N ALA A 10 2.69 5.43 17.35
CA ALA A 10 3.02 4.00 17.36
C ALA A 10 4.52 3.75 17.53
N ILE A 11 5.35 4.63 16.97
CA ILE A 11 6.80 4.60 17.11
C ILE A 11 7.24 6.01 17.51
N PRO A 12 7.78 6.20 18.72
CA PRO A 12 8.29 7.50 19.14
C PRO A 12 9.59 7.83 18.40
N ALA A 13 9.86 9.12 18.19
CA ALA A 13 11.14 9.61 17.67
C ALA A 13 12.31 9.22 18.59
N ASP A 14 13.49 9.00 18.01
CA ASP A 14 14.74 8.84 18.76
C ASP A 14 15.17 10.18 19.38
N PRO A 15 15.25 10.29 20.72
CA PRO A 15 15.67 11.54 21.37
C PRO A 15 17.13 11.95 21.05
N ASN A 16 17.94 11.07 20.47
CA ASN A 16 19.33 11.36 20.10
C ASN A 16 19.50 11.78 18.62
N ASP A 17 18.43 11.72 17.82
CA ASP A 17 18.44 12.16 16.42
C ASP A 17 17.48 13.34 16.24
N PRO A 18 17.98 14.59 16.09
CA PRO A 18 17.12 15.76 15.96
C PRO A 18 16.33 15.82 14.64
N GLU A 19 16.65 14.96 13.66
CA GLU A 19 15.90 14.85 12.40
C GLU A 19 14.85 13.74 12.42
N ASP A 20 14.86 12.87 13.44
CA ASP A 20 13.87 11.81 13.58
C ASP A 20 12.52 12.35 14.06
N PHE A 21 11.43 11.64 13.73
CA PHE A 21 10.07 12.09 13.99
C PHE A 21 9.14 10.94 14.40
N ASP A 22 8.13 11.28 15.18
CA ASP A 22 7.12 10.32 15.62
C ASP A 22 6.37 9.72 14.42
N VAL A 23 6.20 8.41 14.44
CA VAL A 23 5.34 7.70 13.49
C VAL A 23 4.00 7.39 14.15
N THR A 24 2.94 7.92 13.58
CA THR A 24 1.57 7.66 14.04
C THR A 24 1.12 6.24 13.65
N GLU A 25 0.14 5.69 14.37
CA GLU A 25 -0.48 4.40 14.02
C GLU A 25 -0.96 4.38 12.57
N ALA A 26 -1.63 5.46 12.13
CA ALA A 26 -2.10 5.57 10.76
C ALA A 26 -0.95 5.61 9.74
N ALA A 27 0.15 6.30 10.05
CA ALA A 27 1.33 6.34 9.19
C ALA A 27 2.00 4.96 9.08
N LEU A 28 2.14 4.24 10.20
CA LEU A 28 2.67 2.88 10.22
C LEU A 28 1.80 1.93 9.41
N GLU A 29 0.47 1.99 9.57
CA GLU A 29 -0.48 1.20 8.79
C GLU A 29 -0.35 1.47 7.27
N ARG A 30 -0.24 2.74 6.86
CA ARG A 30 -0.03 3.11 5.45
C ARG A 30 1.30 2.57 4.91
N GLY A 31 2.39 2.70 5.67
CA GLY A 31 3.71 2.20 5.29
C GLY A 31 3.72 0.67 5.11
N LEU A 32 3.12 -0.07 6.05
CA LEU A 32 2.99 -1.52 5.96
C LEU A 32 2.12 -1.97 4.78
N MET A 33 1.01 -1.27 4.53
CA MET A 33 0.17 -1.53 3.35
C MET A 33 0.92 -1.27 2.04
N GLY A 34 1.65 -0.14 1.95
CA GLY A 34 2.48 0.18 0.80
C GLY A 34 3.56 -0.87 0.53
N ARG A 35 4.20 -1.37 1.59
CA ARG A 35 5.16 -2.48 1.51
C ARG A 35 4.52 -3.76 0.97
N ARG A 36 3.29 -4.07 1.38
CA ARG A 36 2.54 -5.24 0.87
C ARG A 36 2.26 -5.11 -0.62
N VAL A 37 1.78 -3.94 -1.08
CA VAL A 37 1.53 -3.68 -2.52
C VAL A 37 2.82 -3.85 -3.32
N ARG A 38 3.92 -3.23 -2.88
CA ARG A 38 5.23 -3.34 -3.54
C ARG A 38 5.72 -4.79 -3.61
N LYS A 39 5.59 -5.55 -2.52
CA LYS A 39 5.98 -6.97 -2.47
C LYS A 39 5.16 -7.82 -3.44
N LEU A 40 3.84 -7.64 -3.47
CA LEU A 40 2.96 -8.32 -4.42
C LEU A 40 3.40 -8.05 -5.86
N ARG A 41 3.57 -6.77 -6.22
CA ARG A 41 4.02 -6.37 -7.54
C ARG A 41 5.38 -6.98 -7.91
N ASN A 42 6.36 -6.88 -7.02
CA ASN A 42 7.70 -7.43 -7.25
C ASN A 42 7.67 -8.96 -7.41
N ARG A 43 6.84 -9.68 -6.64
CA ARG A 43 6.66 -11.13 -6.77
C ARG A 43 6.08 -11.53 -8.13
N LEU A 44 5.29 -10.66 -8.74
CA LEU A 44 4.78 -10.84 -10.11
C LEU A 44 5.76 -10.37 -11.19
N GLY A 45 6.94 -9.86 -10.82
CA GLY A 45 7.95 -9.40 -11.78
C GLY A 45 7.59 -8.14 -12.55
N MET A 46 6.66 -7.32 -12.03
CA MET A 46 6.10 -6.18 -12.77
C MET A 46 6.66 -4.84 -12.30
N THR A 47 6.82 -3.89 -13.23
CA THR A 47 6.94 -2.46 -12.93
C THR A 47 5.62 -1.89 -12.42
N GLN A 48 5.64 -0.70 -11.81
CA GLN A 48 4.40 -0.04 -11.34
C GLN A 48 3.42 0.20 -12.47
N LYS A 49 3.90 0.55 -13.67
CA LYS A 49 3.08 0.80 -14.85
C LYS A 49 2.45 -0.49 -15.38
N GLU A 50 3.20 -1.59 -15.43
CA GLU A 50 2.66 -2.89 -15.85
C GLU A 50 1.61 -3.39 -14.87
N PHE A 51 1.88 -3.33 -13.56
CA PHE A 51 0.91 -3.73 -12.55
C PHE A 51 -0.38 -2.88 -12.63
N ALA A 52 -0.22 -1.57 -12.80
CA ALA A 52 -1.33 -0.64 -12.99
C ALA A 52 -2.18 -1.00 -14.21
N ASN A 53 -1.54 -1.22 -15.35
CA ASN A 53 -2.21 -1.54 -16.61
C ASN A 53 -2.92 -2.89 -16.54
N VAL A 54 -2.25 -3.91 -16.02
CA VAL A 54 -2.77 -5.29 -15.95
C VAL A 54 -3.98 -5.38 -15.02
N PHE A 55 -3.94 -4.69 -13.88
CA PHE A 55 -4.97 -4.81 -12.86
C PHE A 55 -5.96 -3.64 -12.82
N GLY A 56 -5.83 -2.65 -13.69
CA GLY A 56 -6.78 -1.53 -13.77
C GLY A 56 -6.73 -0.57 -12.57
N ILE A 57 -5.59 -0.45 -11.90
CA ILE A 57 -5.37 0.53 -10.83
C ILE A 57 -4.48 1.65 -11.40
N PRO A 58 -4.85 2.95 -11.33
CA PRO A 58 -4.04 4.02 -11.90
C PRO A 58 -2.59 3.99 -11.41
N ALA A 59 -1.62 4.18 -12.30
CA ALA A 59 -0.19 4.12 -11.97
C ALA A 59 0.20 5.12 -10.88
N ASN A 60 -0.38 6.33 -10.89
CA ASN A 60 -0.18 7.29 -9.81
C ASN A 60 -0.67 6.74 -8.47
N SER A 61 -1.84 6.09 -8.43
CA SER A 61 -2.36 5.45 -7.21
C SER A 61 -1.41 4.37 -6.70
N ILE A 62 -0.90 3.48 -7.56
CA ILE A 62 0.08 2.46 -7.18
C ILE A 62 1.32 3.11 -6.55
N ARG A 63 1.86 4.17 -7.17
CA ARG A 63 2.99 4.92 -6.60
C ARG A 63 2.66 5.48 -5.22
N GLN A 64 1.52 6.18 -5.07
CA GLN A 64 1.13 6.78 -3.79
C GLN A 64 0.91 5.74 -2.69
N TYR A 65 0.37 4.56 -3.05
CA TYR A 65 0.17 3.46 -2.10
C TYR A 65 1.50 2.87 -1.67
N GLU A 66 2.40 2.58 -2.62
CA GLU A 66 3.70 1.96 -2.30
C GLU A 66 4.58 2.83 -1.42
N ILE A 67 4.51 4.15 -1.54
CA ILE A 67 5.25 5.08 -0.66
C ILE A 67 4.51 5.39 0.66
N GLY A 68 3.32 4.81 0.87
CA GLY A 68 2.54 5.03 2.09
C GLY A 68 1.91 6.43 2.21
N ARG A 69 1.83 7.19 1.10
CA ARG A 69 1.23 8.53 1.11
C ARG A 69 -0.26 8.47 1.40
N TYR A 70 -0.96 7.50 0.81
CA TYR A 70 -2.39 7.28 1.03
C TYR A 70 -2.67 5.81 1.32
N MET A 71 -3.67 5.57 2.16
CA MET A 71 -4.24 4.23 2.33
C MET A 71 -5.09 3.89 1.09
N PRO A 72 -4.88 2.74 0.42
CA PRO A 72 -5.77 2.31 -0.65
C PRO A 72 -7.20 2.21 -0.14
N PRO A 73 -8.22 2.63 -0.91
CA PRO A 73 -9.62 2.48 -0.53
C PRO A 73 -9.99 1.04 -0.18
N PRO A 74 -11.02 0.78 0.65
CA PRO A 74 -11.40 -0.57 1.04
C PRO A 74 -11.59 -1.55 -0.13
N ALA A 75 -12.22 -1.10 -1.22
CA ALA A 75 -12.41 -1.90 -2.43
C ALA A 75 -11.07 -2.29 -3.08
N VAL A 76 -10.13 -1.34 -3.17
CA VAL A 76 -8.78 -1.62 -3.70
C VAL A 76 -8.03 -2.60 -2.80
N ARG A 77 -8.15 -2.51 -1.47
CA ARG A 77 -7.54 -3.48 -0.56
C ARG A 77 -8.14 -4.88 -0.71
N ALA A 78 -9.46 -4.99 -0.87
CA ALA A 78 -10.11 -6.27 -1.14
C ALA A 78 -9.63 -6.85 -2.48
N TYR A 79 -9.57 -6.02 -3.51
CA TYR A 79 -9.08 -6.43 -4.83
C TYR A 79 -7.61 -6.87 -4.82
N LEU A 80 -6.73 -6.16 -4.10
CA LEU A 80 -5.34 -6.57 -3.91
C LEU A 80 -5.20 -7.96 -3.24
N LYS A 81 -6.13 -8.34 -2.35
CA LYS A 81 -6.17 -9.71 -1.78
C LYS A 81 -6.52 -10.74 -2.85
N VAL A 82 -7.45 -10.42 -3.75
CA VAL A 82 -7.83 -11.30 -4.86
C VAL A 82 -6.66 -11.46 -5.84
N ILE A 83 -5.98 -10.37 -6.20
CA ILE A 83 -4.77 -10.41 -7.05
C ILE A 83 -3.67 -11.26 -6.38
N GLU A 84 -3.50 -11.12 -5.06
CA GLU A 84 -2.49 -11.87 -4.33
C GLU A 84 -2.74 -13.38 -4.32
N ALA A 85 -4.01 -13.79 -4.23
CA ALA A 85 -4.42 -15.19 -4.24
C ALA A 85 -4.46 -15.79 -5.65
N GLU A 86 -5.01 -15.06 -6.62
CA GLU A 86 -5.37 -15.58 -7.95
C GLU A 86 -4.92 -14.65 -9.09
N PRO A 87 -3.61 -14.33 -9.21
CA PRO A 87 -3.14 -13.29 -10.13
C PRO A 87 -3.38 -13.62 -11.61
N GLU A 88 -3.30 -14.89 -12.00
CA GLU A 88 -3.56 -15.33 -13.38
C GLU A 88 -5.04 -15.26 -13.74
N MET A 89 -5.93 -15.60 -12.81
CA MET A 89 -7.37 -15.49 -13.04
C MET A 89 -7.75 -14.03 -13.27
N VAL A 90 -7.29 -13.12 -12.41
CA VAL A 90 -7.56 -11.69 -12.57
C VAL A 90 -6.97 -11.18 -13.90
N ARG A 91 -5.73 -11.56 -14.24
CA ARG A 91 -5.13 -11.22 -15.54
C ARG A 91 -6.02 -11.61 -16.72
N ARG A 92 -6.55 -12.83 -16.73
CA ARG A 92 -7.43 -13.31 -17.79
C ARG A 92 -8.74 -12.53 -17.85
N VAL A 93 -9.35 -12.23 -16.70
CA VAL A 93 -10.61 -11.47 -16.63
C VAL A 93 -10.41 -10.03 -17.13
N MET A 94 -9.28 -9.40 -16.80
CA MET A 94 -8.98 -8.01 -17.19
C MET A 94 -8.48 -7.86 -18.64
N ALA A 95 -8.14 -8.96 -19.31
CA ALA A 95 -7.66 -8.96 -20.69
C ALA A 95 -8.78 -9.05 -21.75
N GLY A 96 -10.01 -9.34 -21.32
CA GLY A 96 -11.22 -9.30 -22.16
C GLY A 96 -11.89 -7.94 -22.11
#